data_AF-A0A831LRX0-F1
#
_entry.id   AF-A0A831LRX0-F1
#
_cell.length_a   1.000
_cell.length_b   1.000
_cell.length_c   1.000
_cell.angle_alpha   90.00
_cell.angle_beta   90.00
_cell.angle_gamma   90.00
#
_symmetry.space_group_name_H-M   'P 1'
#
loop_
_entity.id
_entity.type
_entity.pdbx_description
1 polymer ?
#
loop_
_entity_poly.entity_id
_entity_poly.type
_entity_poly.pdbx_seq_one_letter_code
_entity_poly.pdbx_strand_id
1 'polypeptide(L)'
;MSCTYQKEPMKESFEEWVPLVDETGLVTGRVTRSAVHNGSKLLHPVVHMHVLKPDKSLLLQKRPETKLIQPGKWDTAVGGHIS
;
A
#
# COMPACT_ATOMS: atom_id res chain seq x y z
N MET A 1 2.14 -39.17 -18.20
CA MET A 1 1.52 -38.03 -17.49
C MET A 1 2.59 -36.97 -17.28
N SER A 2 2.76 -36.07 -18.25
CA SER A 2 3.78 -35.01 -18.18
C SER A 2 3.19 -33.80 -17.46
N CYS A 3 3.62 -33.59 -16.22
CA CYS A 3 3.39 -32.35 -15.48
C CYS A 3 4.28 -31.27 -16.09
N THR A 4 3.74 -30.46 -17.00
CA THR A 4 4.42 -29.27 -17.50
C THR A 4 4.09 -28.11 -16.56
N TYR A 5 5.05 -27.74 -15.72
CA TYR A 5 4.98 -26.52 -14.91
C TYR A 5 5.00 -25.31 -15.86
N GLN A 6 3.83 -24.76 -16.17
CA GLN A 6 3.74 -23.50 -16.88
C GLN A 6 4.06 -22.38 -15.88
N LYS A 7 5.22 -21.75 -16.05
CA LYS A 7 5.52 -20.48 -15.39
C LYS A 7 4.57 -19.44 -15.99
N GLU A 8 3.56 -19.04 -15.22
CA GLU A 8 2.79 -17.82 -15.47
C GLU A 8 3.78 -16.65 -15.72
N PRO A 9 3.60 -15.83 -16.76
CA PRO A 9 4.49 -14.72 -17.02
C PRO A 9 4.43 -13.74 -15.84
N MET A 10 5.59 -13.46 -15.25
CA MET A 10 5.74 -12.47 -14.18
C MET A 10 5.26 -11.12 -14.71
N LYS A 11 4.10 -10.68 -14.24
CA LYS A 11 3.51 -9.39 -14.58
C LYS A 11 4.50 -8.30 -14.20
N GLU A 12 5.12 -7.63 -15.18
CA GLU A 12 5.87 -6.40 -14.93
C GLU A 12 4.91 -5.40 -14.29
N SER A 13 5.09 -5.18 -12.98
CA SER A 13 4.36 -4.13 -12.28
C SER A 13 5.07 -2.83 -12.56
N PHE A 14 4.42 -1.92 -13.28
CA PHE A 14 4.83 -0.51 -13.29
C PHE A 14 4.97 -0.06 -11.84
N GLU A 15 6.20 0.29 -11.45
CA GLU A 15 6.51 0.68 -10.08
C GLU A 15 5.87 2.03 -9.79
N GLU A 16 5.14 2.10 -8.69
CA GLU A 16 4.50 3.33 -8.22
C GLU A 16 5.56 4.30 -7.68
N TRP A 17 5.50 5.55 -8.14
CA TRP A 17 6.29 6.66 -7.61
C TRP A 17 5.44 7.48 -6.65
N VAL A 18 6.00 7.86 -5.51
CA VAL A 18 5.32 8.63 -4.47
C VAL A 18 6.14 9.89 -4.13
N PRO A 19 5.52 10.97 -3.63
CA PRO A 19 6.25 12.13 -3.13
C PRO A 19 7.14 11.75 -1.94
N LEU A 20 8.38 12.21 -1.97
CA LEU A 20 9.26 12.23 -0.80
C LEU A 20 9.00 13.52 -0.05
N VAL A 21 8.76 13.43 1.25
CA VAL A 21 8.56 14.59 2.12
C VAL A 21 9.59 14.62 3.24
N ASP A 22 9.83 15.80 3.80
CA ASP A 22 10.55 15.95 5.07
C ASP A 22 9.61 15.82 6.29
N GLU A 23 10.16 16.00 7.49
CA GLU A 23 9.40 15.90 8.75
C GLU A 23 8.31 16.97 8.92
N THR A 24 8.39 18.06 8.17
CA THR A 24 7.36 19.12 8.15
C THR A 24 6.26 18.83 7.13
N GLY A 25 6.41 17.77 6.33
CA GLY A 25 5.51 17.41 5.24
C GLY A 25 5.78 18.16 3.94
N LEU A 26 6.88 18.91 3.84
CA LEU A 26 7.25 19.59 2.60
C LEU A 26 7.76 18.57 1.58
N VAL A 27 7.27 18.66 0.34
CA VAL A 27 7.74 17.79 -0.75
C VAL A 27 9.16 18.17 -1.15
N THR A 28 10.09 17.22 -1.02
CA THR A 28 11.51 17.38 -1.37
C THR A 28 11.92 16.59 -2.61
N GLY A 29 11.02 15.73 -3.12
CA GLY A 29 11.26 14.98 -4.36
C GLY A 29 10.22 13.89 -4.59
N ARG A 30 10.63 12.85 -5.32
CA ARG A 30 9.85 11.62 -5.53
C ARG A 30 10.73 10.39 -5.38
N VAL A 31 10.13 9.31 -4.94
CA VAL A 31 10.81 8.04 -4.66
C VAL A 31 9.88 6.88 -5.00
N THR A 32 10.41 5.70 -5.29
CA THR A 32 9.55 4.56 -5.57
C THR A 32 8.92 3.99 -4.30
N ARG A 33 7.74 3.38 -4.47
CA ARG A 33 7.01 2.74 -3.36
C ARG A 33 7.83 1.63 -2.70
N SER A 34 8.65 0.89 -3.46
CA SER A 34 9.51 -0.15 -2.89
C SER A 34 10.58 0.45 -1.96
N ALA A 35 11.17 1.59 -2.36
CA ALA A 35 12.21 2.25 -1.60
C ALA A 35 11.72 2.85 -0.27
N VAL A 36 10.47 3.33 -0.19
CA VAL A 36 9.90 3.81 1.10
C VAL A 36 9.43 2.68 2.02
N HIS A 37 9.20 1.46 1.50
CA HIS A 37 8.77 0.29 2.28
C HIS A 37 9.90 -0.74 2.52
N ASN A 38 11.16 -0.40 2.27
CA ASN A 38 12.30 -1.31 2.46
C ASN A 38 13.03 -1.15 3.83
N GLY A 39 12.49 -0.31 4.73
CA GLY A 39 13.12 0.01 6.01
C GLY A 39 14.02 1.26 6.01
N SER A 40 14.14 1.97 4.87
CA SER A 40 14.86 3.25 4.75
C SER A 40 14.33 4.37 5.64
N LYS A 41 13.06 4.27 6.08
CA LYS A 41 12.33 5.31 6.84
C LYS A 41 12.20 6.65 6.10
N LEU A 42 12.32 6.63 4.77
CA LEU A 42 11.94 7.79 3.94
C LEU A 42 10.46 8.10 4.14
N LEU A 43 10.13 9.38 4.33
CA LEU A 43 8.77 9.81 4.58
C LEU A 43 8.04 10.08 3.26
N HIS A 44 6.82 9.58 3.16
CA HIS A 44 5.92 9.83 2.04
C HIS A 44 4.50 10.01 2.58
N PRO A 45 3.66 10.84 1.91
CA PRO A 45 2.29 11.04 2.37
C PRO A 45 1.45 9.78 2.17
N VAL A 46 0.55 9.52 3.11
CA VAL A 46 -0.43 8.43 3.07
C VAL A 46 -1.82 8.98 3.29
N VAL A 47 -2.81 8.37 2.65
CA VAL A 47 -4.22 8.70 2.85
C VAL A 47 -4.93 7.48 3.42
N HIS A 48 -5.62 7.69 4.53
CA HIS A 48 -6.52 6.72 5.13
C HIS A 48 -7.92 7.33 5.19
N MET A 49 -8.92 6.59 4.71
CA MET A 49 -10.31 7.02 4.68
C MET A 49 -11.18 6.10 5.52
N HIS A 50 -12.01 6.69 6.37
CA HIS A 50 -13.08 6.01 7.08
C HIS A 50 -14.42 6.24 6.37
N VAL A 51 -15.18 5.17 6.18
CA VAL A 51 -16.54 5.23 5.61
C VAL A 51 -17.53 4.93 6.70
N LEU A 52 -18.39 5.91 7.01
CA LEU A 52 -19.41 5.81 8.05
C LEU A 52 -20.80 5.72 7.42
N LYS A 53 -21.68 4.96 8.06
CA LYS A 53 -23.12 4.94 7.75
C LYS A 53 -23.89 5.91 8.66
N PRO A 54 -25.11 6.33 8.29
CA PRO A 54 -25.95 7.19 9.13
C PRO A 54 -26.24 6.61 10.53
N ASP A 55 -26.20 5.28 10.67
CA ASP A 55 -26.34 4.56 11.94
C ASP A 55 -25.08 4.61 12.84
N LYS A 56 -24.07 5.41 12.46
CA LYS A 56 -22.76 5.56 13.11
C LYS A 56 -21.88 4.32 13.09
N SER A 57 -22.22 3.29 12.31
CA SER A 57 -21.32 2.16 12.09
C SER A 57 -20.16 2.53 11.14
N LEU A 58 -19.00 1.92 11.38
CA LEU A 58 -17.76 2.15 10.64
C LEU A 58 -17.42 0.93 9.77
N LEU A 59 -17.12 1.16 8.49
CA LEU A 59 -16.56 0.12 7.63
C LEU A 59 -15.06 -0.05 7.95
N LEU A 60 -14.68 -1.29 8.30
CA LEU A 60 -13.28 -1.70 8.46
C LEU A 60 -12.91 -2.69 7.37
N GLN A 61 -11.70 -2.56 6.84
CA GLN A 61 -11.15 -3.53 5.91
C GLN A 61 -10.40 -4.62 6.69
N LYS A 62 -10.72 -5.90 6.47
CA LYS A 62 -9.82 -6.99 6.84
C LYS A 62 -8.80 -7.19 5.73
N ARG A 63 -7.52 -7.05 6.06
CA ARG A 63 -6.44 -7.18 5.07
C ARG A 63 -6.29 -8.64 4.63
N PRO A 64 -6.10 -8.91 3.32
CA PRO A 64 -5.81 -10.26 2.85
C PRO A 64 -4.54 -10.81 3.48
N GLU A 65 -4.49 -12.12 3.71
CA GLU A 65 -3.30 -12.80 4.24
C GLU A 65 -2.08 -12.71 3.29
N THR A 66 -2.32 -12.45 2.01
CA THR A 66 -1.27 -12.30 0.99
C THR A 66 -0.53 -10.96 1.03
N LYS A 67 -0.93 -10.02 1.91
CA LYS A 67 -0.25 -8.72 2.03
C LYS A 67 1.13 -8.90 2.69
N LEU A 68 2.16 -8.30 2.07
CA LEU A 68 3.53 -8.28 2.62
C LEU A 68 3.61 -7.62 4.00
N ILE A 69 2.83 -6.54 4.20
CA ILE A 69 2.84 -5.75 5.43
C ILE A 69 1.49 -5.92 6.12
N GLN A 70 1.52 -6.32 7.40
CA GLN A 70 0.36 -6.46 8.29
C GLN A 70 -0.79 -7.33 7.69
N PRO A 71 -0.53 -8.59 7.32
CA PRO A 71 -1.58 -9.51 6.86
C PRO A 71 -2.60 -9.81 7.97
N GLY A 72 -3.86 -10.09 7.57
CA GLY A 72 -4.93 -10.54 8.48
C GLY A 72 -5.50 -9.48 9.45
N LYS A 73 -4.86 -8.31 9.56
CA LYS A 73 -5.28 -7.23 10.46
C LYS A 73 -6.47 -6.43 9.92
N TRP A 74 -7.23 -5.85 10.84
CA TRP A 74 -8.25 -4.84 10.53
C TRP A 74 -7.60 -3.47 10.34
N ASP A 75 -8.05 -2.73 9.34
CA ASP A 75 -7.52 -1.43 8.91
C ASP A 75 -8.67 -0.46 8.58
N THR A 76 -8.34 0.78 8.22
CA THR A 76 -9.32 1.75 7.68
C THR A 76 -10.01 1.19 6.42
N ALA A 77 -11.17 1.75 6.06
CA ALA A 77 -11.95 1.24 4.91
C ALA A 77 -11.12 1.27 3.61
N VAL A 78 -10.32 2.32 3.44
CA VAL A 78 -9.34 2.46 2.37
C VAL A 78 -8.07 3.08 2.96
N GLY A 79 -6.91 2.59 2.52
CA GLY A 79 -5.59 3.14 2.83
C GLY A 79 -4.69 3.05 1.61
N GLY A 80 -3.92 4.10 1.31
CA GLY A 80 -3.10 4.16 0.10
C GLY A 80 -2.09 5.30 0.10
N HIS A 81 -1.45 5.47 -1.05
CA HIS A 81 -0.41 6.46 -1.33
C HIS A 81 -0.96 7.57 -2.22
N ILE A 82 -0.37 8.76 -2.11
CA ILE A 82 -0.51 9.80 -3.14
C ILE A 82 0.66 9.59 -4.11
N SER A 83 0.37 9.62 -5.41
CA SER A 83 1.32 9.22 -6.48
C SER A 83 1.26 10.17 -7.65
#